data_AF-A0A929NVM4-F1
#
_entry.id   AF-A0A929NVM4-F1
#
_cell.length_a   1.000
_cell.length_b   1.000
_cell.length_c   1.000
_cell.angle_alpha   90.00
_cell.angle_beta   90.00
_cell.angle_gamma   90.00
#
_symmetry.space_group_name_H-M   'P 1'
#
loop_
_entity.id
_entity.type
_entity.pdbx_description
1 polymer ?
#
loop_
_entity_poly.entity_id
_entity_poly.type
_entity_poly.pdbx_seq_one_letter_code
_entity_poly.pdbx_strand_id
1 'polypeptide(L)'
;RPLVLAAAFTVPGEAMLFVLWEISLYSDGNMVTRLIWAAIDAVAMIVAIGLMVGFVVGRRHEGVSAAVISSCCYAIVLFGGILICYKIDMEQQLFGVQYDPGFFIMTSVVPALLSAPLYGWLLHSDRGQGLLARAGL
;
A
#
# COMPACT_ATOMS: atom_id res chain seq x y z
N ARG A 1 -8.96 -10.59 7.97
CA ARG A 1 -9.58 -9.52 7.17
C ARG A 1 -8.65 -8.32 6.95
N PRO A 2 -8.07 -7.65 7.97
CA PRO A 2 -7.18 -6.49 7.74
C PRO A 2 -5.99 -6.83 6.83
N LEU A 3 -5.25 -7.89 7.15
CA LEU A 3 -4.11 -8.36 6.34
C LEU A 3 -4.50 -8.76 4.91
N VAL A 4 -5.63 -9.45 4.74
CA VAL A 4 -6.10 -9.90 3.43
C VAL A 4 -6.47 -8.70 2.55
N LEU A 5 -7.15 -7.72 3.13
CA LEU A 5 -7.49 -6.50 2.43
C LEU A 5 -6.25 -5.66 2.12
N ALA A 6 -5.29 -5.59 3.05
CA ALA A 6 -4.02 -4.92 2.81
C ALA A 6 -3.28 -5.57 1.63
N ALA A 7 -3.21 -6.90 1.59
CA ALA A 7 -2.64 -7.63 0.46
C ALA A 7 -3.39 -7.35 -0.85
N ALA A 8 -4.72 -7.29 -0.82
CA ALA A 8 -5.54 -7.02 -2.00
C ALA A 8 -5.32 -5.62 -2.59
N PHE A 9 -4.88 -4.64 -1.80
CA PHE A 9 -4.53 -3.30 -2.30
C PHE A 9 -3.05 -3.17 -2.63
N THR A 10 -2.17 -3.66 -1.75
CA THR A 10 -0.72 -3.49 -1.88
C THR A 10 -0.15 -4.32 -3.02
N VAL A 11 -0.54 -5.59 -3.18
CA VAL A 11 0.05 -6.45 -4.23
C VAL A 11 -0.25 -5.91 -5.63
N PRO A 12 -1.50 -5.53 -6.00
CA PRO A 12 -1.74 -4.94 -7.31
C PRO A 12 -1.10 -3.57 -7.49
N GLY A 13 -1.02 -2.76 -6.42
CA GLY A 13 -0.34 -1.46 -6.45
C GLY A 13 1.15 -1.61 -6.77
N GLU A 14 1.84 -2.48 -6.04
CA GLU A 14 3.26 -2.78 -6.28
C GLU A 14 3.50 -3.41 -7.65
N ALA A 15 2.65 -4.34 -8.08
CA ALA A 15 2.74 -4.91 -9.42
C ALA A 15 2.57 -3.84 -10.51
N MET A 16 1.63 -2.90 -10.32
CA MET A 16 1.43 -1.78 -11.24
C MET A 16 2.66 -0.86 -11.28
N LEU A 17 3.23 -0.51 -10.11
CA LEU A 17 4.43 0.31 -10.02
C LEU A 17 5.62 -0.38 -10.68
N PHE A 18 5.81 -1.68 -10.44
CA PHE A 18 6.84 -2.48 -11.09
C PHE A 18 6.68 -2.48 -12.62
N VAL A 19 5.49 -2.72 -13.14
CA VAL A 19 5.26 -2.70 -14.60
C VAL A 19 5.49 -1.30 -15.19
N LEU A 20 4.99 -0.26 -14.53
CA LEU A 20 5.12 1.12 -14.99
C LEU A 20 6.58 1.58 -15.00
N TRP A 21 7.26 1.45 -13.87
CA TRP A 21 8.61 1.98 -13.69
C TRP A 21 9.69 1.07 -14.26
N GLU A 22 9.61 -0.24 -13.99
CA GLU A 22 10.70 -1.16 -14.28
C GLU A 22 10.60 -1.83 -15.65
N ILE A 23 9.38 -2.03 -16.17
CA ILE A 23 9.21 -2.62 -17.50
C ILE A 23 9.05 -1.54 -18.56
N SER A 24 8.31 -0.46 -18.26
CA SER A 24 7.91 0.51 -19.28
C SER A 24 8.83 1.74 -19.38
N LEU A 25 9.26 2.31 -18.25
CA LEU A 25 10.00 3.58 -18.22
C LEU A 25 11.52 3.41 -18.10
N TYR A 26 11.99 2.55 -17.20
CA TYR A 26 13.41 2.42 -16.85
C TYR A 26 13.85 0.96 -16.73
N SER A 27 13.84 0.23 -17.85
CA SER A 27 14.22 -1.19 -17.90
C SER A 27 15.70 -1.50 -17.67
N ASP A 28 16.54 -0.48 -17.54
CA ASP A 28 17.98 -0.63 -17.38
C ASP A 28 18.34 -1.09 -15.96
N GLY A 29 19.01 -2.23 -15.82
CA GLY A 29 19.52 -2.73 -14.55
C GLY A 29 19.20 -4.21 -14.29
N ASN A 30 19.40 -4.66 -13.05
CA ASN A 30 19.09 -6.03 -12.65
C ASN A 30 17.61 -6.15 -12.27
N MET A 31 16.79 -6.68 -13.19
CA MET A 31 15.35 -6.92 -12.98
C MET A 31 15.06 -7.83 -11.78
N VAL A 32 15.92 -8.82 -11.50
CA VAL A 32 15.70 -9.76 -10.39
C VAL A 32 15.81 -9.02 -9.05
N THR A 33 16.81 -8.16 -8.90
CA THR A 33 16.97 -7.34 -7.69
C THR A 33 15.77 -6.44 -7.45
N ARG A 34 15.27 -5.79 -8.51
CA ARG A 34 14.11 -4.89 -8.44
C ARG A 34 12.81 -5.64 -8.13
N LEU A 35 12.63 -6.83 -8.68
CA LEU A 35 11.48 -7.69 -8.37
C LEU A 35 11.52 -8.15 -6.92
N ILE A 36 12.69 -8.55 -6.42
CA ILE A 36 12.87 -8.92 -5.01
C ILE A 36 12.57 -7.71 -4.12
N TRP A 37 13.03 -6.51 -4.48
CA TRP A 37 12.74 -5.29 -3.74
C TRP A 37 11.23 -5.00 -3.68
N ALA A 38 10.52 -5.01 -4.81
CA ALA A 38 9.07 -4.84 -4.85
C ALA A 38 8.33 -5.87 -3.99
N ALA A 39 8.78 -7.13 -4.01
CA ALA A 39 8.19 -8.18 -3.19
C ALA A 39 8.41 -7.96 -1.68
N ILE A 40 9.62 -7.52 -1.30
CA ILE A 40 9.94 -7.19 0.09
C ILE A 40 9.09 -6.01 0.56
N ASP A 41 8.99 -4.95 -0.25
CA ASP A 41 8.21 -3.77 0.10
C ASP A 41 6.72 -4.11 0.25
N ALA A 42 6.16 -4.86 -0.70
CA ALA A 42 4.79 -5.35 -0.63
C ALA A 42 4.51 -6.09 0.68
N VAL A 43 5.36 -7.05 1.05
CA VAL A 43 5.20 -7.83 2.28
C VAL A 43 5.34 -6.94 3.52
N ALA A 44 6.33 -6.06 3.55
CA ALA A 44 6.56 -5.13 4.66
C ALA A 44 5.34 -4.22 4.89
N MET A 45 4.80 -3.63 3.81
CA MET A 45 3.60 -2.79 3.88
C MET A 45 2.37 -3.57 4.35
N ILE A 46 2.12 -4.77 3.81
CA ILE A 46 0.99 -5.62 4.21
C ILE A 46 1.04 -5.92 5.71
N VAL A 47 2.22 -6.31 6.21
CA VAL A 47 2.43 -6.62 7.62
C VAL A 47 2.28 -5.37 8.48
N ALA A 48 2.90 -4.26 8.11
CA ALA A 48 2.84 -3.01 8.85
C ALA A 48 1.39 -2.48 8.95
N ILE A 49 0.63 -2.47 7.86
CA ILE A 49 -0.78 -2.10 7.83
C ILE A 49 -1.60 -3.04 8.72
N GLY A 50 -1.43 -4.35 8.53
CA GLY A 50 -2.18 -5.37 9.26
C GLY A 50 -1.97 -5.28 10.77
N LEU A 51 -0.71 -5.10 11.19
CA LEU A 51 -0.35 -4.90 12.59
C LEU A 51 -0.88 -3.57 13.12
N MET A 52 -0.67 -2.45 12.43
CA MET A 52 -1.08 -1.15 12.92
C MET A 52 -2.61 -1.06 13.08
N VAL A 53 -3.36 -1.51 12.09
CA VAL A 53 -4.84 -1.54 12.17
C VAL A 53 -5.31 -2.55 13.23
N GLY A 54 -4.70 -3.73 13.29
CA GLY A 54 -5.03 -4.75 14.29
C GLY A 54 -4.79 -4.31 15.73
N PHE A 55 -3.65 -3.63 15.98
CA PHE A 55 -3.29 -3.12 17.30
C PHE A 55 -4.04 -1.85 17.68
N VAL A 56 -4.26 -0.91 16.78
CA VAL A 56 -4.91 0.37 17.11
C VAL A 56 -6.42 0.19 17.17
N VAL A 57 -7.02 -0.38 16.11
CA VAL A 57 -8.47 -0.48 15.99
C VAL A 57 -9.00 -1.68 16.77
N GLY A 58 -8.42 -2.86 16.54
CA GLY A 58 -8.67 -4.08 17.31
C GLY A 58 -10.13 -4.25 17.78
N ARG A 59 -10.31 -4.57 19.07
CA ARG A 59 -11.63 -4.58 19.74
C ARG A 59 -11.97 -3.25 20.43
N ARG A 60 -11.25 -2.17 20.12
CA ARG A 60 -11.35 -0.89 20.85
C ARG A 60 -12.32 0.10 20.22
N HIS A 61 -12.65 -0.06 18.94
CA HIS A 61 -13.49 0.86 18.19
C HIS A 61 -14.52 0.10 17.35
N GLU A 62 -15.68 0.72 17.15
CA GLU A 62 -16.77 0.17 16.34
C GLU A 62 -17.35 1.19 15.36
N GLY A 63 -18.05 0.69 14.33
CA GLY A 63 -18.75 1.49 13.34
C GLY A 63 -17.87 2.52 12.63
N VAL A 64 -18.40 3.75 12.46
CA VAL A 64 -17.73 4.82 11.71
C VAL A 64 -16.38 5.22 12.32
N SER A 65 -16.27 5.19 13.66
CA SER A 65 -15.00 5.50 14.33
C SER A 65 -13.89 4.53 13.95
N ALA A 66 -14.20 3.24 13.89
CA ALA A 66 -13.25 2.22 13.47
C ALA A 66 -12.86 2.37 11.99
N ALA A 67 -13.81 2.73 11.13
CA ALA A 67 -13.56 3.02 9.73
C ALA A 67 -12.57 4.20 9.57
N VAL A 68 -12.81 5.32 10.25
CA VAL A 68 -11.94 6.49 10.18
C VAL A 68 -10.54 6.18 10.73
N ILE A 69 -10.46 5.54 11.90
CA ILE A 69 -9.17 5.25 12.53
C ILE A 69 -8.37 4.25 11.69
N SER A 70 -9.00 3.20 11.17
CA SER A 70 -8.31 2.25 10.27
C SER A 70 -7.83 2.91 8.97
N SER A 71 -8.62 3.82 8.38
CA SER A 71 -8.19 4.64 7.24
C SER A 71 -6.98 5.52 7.58
N CYS A 72 -6.99 6.17 8.75
CA CYS A 72 -5.85 6.98 9.20
C CYS A 72 -4.60 6.11 9.43
N CYS A 73 -4.72 4.97 10.11
CA CYS A 73 -3.61 4.03 10.30
C CYS A 73 -3.04 3.57 8.96
N TYR A 74 -3.91 3.16 8.03
CA TYR A 74 -3.51 2.72 6.69
C TYR A 74 -2.78 3.84 5.93
N ALA A 75 -3.32 5.06 5.93
CA ALA A 75 -2.68 6.21 5.31
C ALA A 75 -1.30 6.50 5.93
N ILE A 76 -1.19 6.50 7.25
CA ILE A 76 0.08 6.74 7.96
C ILE A 76 1.14 5.74 7.54
N VAL A 77 0.78 4.44 7.48
CA VAL A 77 1.73 3.41 7.06
C VAL A 77 2.15 3.60 5.60
N LEU A 78 1.20 3.85 4.69
CA LEU A 78 1.53 4.08 3.28
C LEU A 78 2.39 5.32 3.08
N PHE A 79 2.05 6.46 3.68
CA PHE A 79 2.85 7.68 3.53
C PHE A 79 4.23 7.52 4.15
N GLY A 80 4.33 6.90 5.32
CA GLY A 80 5.62 6.58 5.93
C GLY A 80 6.45 5.64 5.06
N GLY A 81 5.81 4.60 4.51
CA GLY A 81 6.41 3.66 3.58
C GLY A 81 6.93 4.34 2.32
N ILE A 82 6.09 5.14 1.65
CA ILE A 82 6.47 5.90 0.45
C ILE A 82 7.70 6.76 0.68
N LEU A 83 7.80 7.45 1.82
CA LEU A 83 8.97 8.29 2.13
C LEU A 83 10.23 7.45 2.38
N ILE A 84 10.09 6.30 3.05
CA ILE A 84 11.20 5.37 3.28
C ILE A 84 11.67 4.77 1.95
N CYS A 85 10.74 4.25 1.14
CA CYS A 85 11.03 3.65 -0.16
C CYS A 85 11.63 4.67 -1.11
N TYR A 86 11.07 5.89 -1.18
CA TYR A 86 11.64 6.99 -1.96
C TYR A 86 13.12 7.24 -1.63
N LYS A 87 13.48 7.25 -0.33
CA LYS A 87 14.86 7.45 0.08
C LYS A 87 15.75 6.27 -0.29
N ILE A 88 15.28 5.03 -0.08
CA ILE A 88 16.04 3.82 -0.43
C ILE A 88 16.23 3.73 -1.95
N ASP A 89 15.18 4.01 -2.72
CA ASP A 89 15.20 3.97 -4.19
C ASP A 89 16.12 5.05 -4.76
N MET A 90 16.16 6.25 -4.15
CA MET A 90 17.15 7.30 -4.43
C MET A 90 18.58 6.80 -4.24
N GLU A 91 18.88 6.15 -3.10
CA GLU A 91 20.23 5.70 -2.74
C GLU A 91 20.67 4.47 -3.56
N GLN A 92 19.75 3.56 -3.85
CA GLN A 92 20.00 2.29 -4.56
C GLN A 92 19.73 2.38 -6.07
N GLN A 93 19.30 3.54 -6.57
CA GLN A 93 18.96 3.80 -7.97
C GLN A 93 17.91 2.82 -8.54
N LEU A 94 16.91 2.52 -7.71
CA LEU A 94 15.79 1.64 -8.04
C LEU A 94 14.60 2.48 -8.57
N PHE A 95 13.72 1.88 -9.37
CA PHE A 95 12.47 2.50 -9.81
C PHE A 95 12.61 3.85 -10.53
N GLY A 96 13.76 4.15 -11.13
CA GLY A 96 13.99 5.37 -11.91
C GLY A 96 13.76 6.67 -11.14
N VAL A 97 13.71 6.61 -9.80
CA VAL A 97 13.38 7.72 -8.91
C VAL A 97 14.32 8.91 -9.09
N GLN A 98 15.58 8.64 -9.41
CA GLN A 98 16.60 9.66 -9.69
C GLN A 98 16.29 10.52 -10.92
N TYR A 99 15.50 10.01 -11.85
CA TYR A 99 15.19 10.68 -13.11
C TYR A 99 13.90 11.51 -13.02
N ASP A 100 12.88 11.01 -12.32
CA ASP A 100 11.63 11.73 -12.10
C ASP A 100 11.05 11.48 -10.69
N PRO A 101 11.61 12.13 -9.65
CA PRO A 101 11.16 11.94 -8.27
C PRO A 101 9.74 12.46 -8.04
N GLY A 102 9.33 13.48 -8.79
CA GLY A 102 8.00 14.07 -8.69
C GLY A 102 6.92 13.09 -9.18
N PHE A 103 7.16 12.45 -10.32
CA PHE A 103 6.25 11.45 -10.85
C PHE A 103 6.15 10.23 -9.93
N PHE A 104 7.27 9.75 -9.37
CA PHE A 104 7.26 8.63 -8.41
C PHE A 104 6.37 8.92 -7.21
N ILE A 105 6.58 10.08 -6.56
CA ILE A 105 5.76 10.49 -5.41
C ILE A 105 4.28 10.59 -5.82
N MET A 106 3.97 11.19 -6.97
CA MET A 106 2.59 11.32 -7.44
C MET A 106 1.94 9.96 -7.69
N THR A 107 2.64 9.02 -8.35
CA THR A 107 2.12 7.67 -8.63
C THR A 107 1.92 6.82 -7.39
N SER A 108 2.58 7.15 -6.28
CA SER A 108 2.43 6.43 -5.01
C SER A 108 1.43 7.11 -4.06
N VAL A 109 1.43 8.44 -4.00
CA VAL A 109 0.56 9.24 -3.11
C VAL A 109 -0.89 9.21 -3.56
N VAL A 110 -1.17 9.34 -4.86
CA VAL A 110 -2.56 9.40 -5.36
C VAL A 110 -3.30 8.09 -5.06
N PRO A 111 -2.75 6.90 -5.36
CA PRO A 111 -3.39 5.65 -4.96
C PRO A 111 -3.55 5.52 -3.45
N ALA A 112 -2.55 5.94 -2.65
CA ALA A 112 -2.62 5.89 -1.19
C ALA A 112 -3.77 6.73 -0.61
N LEU A 113 -3.99 7.93 -1.15
CA LEU A 113 -5.10 8.81 -0.75
C LEU A 113 -6.48 8.21 -1.06
N LEU A 114 -6.59 7.45 -2.16
CA LEU A 114 -7.84 6.83 -2.57
C LEU A 114 -8.09 5.50 -1.84
N SER A 115 -7.04 4.70 -1.64
CA SER A 115 -7.15 3.37 -1.04
C SER A 115 -7.35 3.43 0.48
N ALA A 116 -6.83 4.43 1.18
CA ALA A 116 -7.00 4.57 2.62
C ALA A 116 -8.47 4.71 3.09
N PRO A 117 -9.29 5.65 2.58
CA PRO A 117 -10.70 5.74 2.95
C PRO A 117 -11.48 4.49 2.51
N LEU A 118 -11.17 3.94 1.34
CA LEU A 118 -11.80 2.74 0.82
C LEU A 118 -11.52 1.52 1.70
N TYR A 119 -10.27 1.36 2.16
CA TYR A 119 -9.84 0.29 3.05
C TYR A 119 -10.62 0.29 4.37
N GLY A 120 -10.70 1.44 5.04
CA GLY A 120 -11.44 1.56 6.30
C GLY A 120 -12.94 1.35 6.14
N TRP A 121 -13.52 1.85 5.04
CA TRP A 121 -14.92 1.61 4.70
C TRP A 121 -15.22 0.13 4.44
N LEU A 122 -14.38 -0.56 3.67
CA LEU A 122 -14.54 -1.99 3.38
C LEU A 122 -14.46 -2.84 4.66
N LEU A 123 -13.57 -2.47 5.58
CA LEU A 123 -13.35 -3.24 6.80
C LEU A 123 -14.47 -3.09 7.84
N HIS A 124 -15.09 -1.90 7.93
CA HIS A 124 -15.95 -1.55 9.07
C HIS A 124 -17.37 -1.12 8.73
N SER A 125 -17.73 -0.92 7.46
CA SER A 125 -19.13 -0.64 7.09
C SER A 125 -19.89 -1.93 6.76
N ASP A 126 -21.20 -1.96 7.05
CA ASP A 126 -22.04 -3.12 6.74
C ASP A 126 -22.06 -3.44 5.23
N ARG A 127 -22.12 -2.40 4.39
CA ARG A 127 -22.07 -2.54 2.93
C ARG A 127 -20.72 -3.08 2.47
N GLY A 128 -19.62 -2.55 3.01
CA GLY A 128 -18.27 -2.99 2.70
C GLY A 128 -18.03 -4.45 3.08
N GLN A 129 -18.41 -4.83 4.30
CA GLN A 129 -18.31 -6.23 4.76
C GLN A 129 -19.21 -7.16 3.95
N GLY A 130 -20.39 -6.70 3.55
CA GLY A 130 -21.28 -7.46 2.66
C GLY A 130 -20.67 -7.68 1.26
N LEU A 131 -19.95 -6.71 0.71
CA LEU A 131 -19.20 -6.87 -0.54
C LEU A 131 -18.04 -7.85 -0.40
N LEU A 132 -17.26 -7.75 0.69
CA LEU A 132 -16.17 -8.69 0.97
C LEU A 132 -16.70 -10.12 1.09
N ALA A 133 -17.80 -10.32 1.82
CA ALA A 133 -18.41 -11.63 1.96
C ALA A 133 -18.87 -12.22 0.61
N ARG A 134 -19.43 -11.39 -0.29
CA ARG A 134 -19.81 -11.80 -1.66
C ARG A 134 -18.58 -12.16 -2.52
N ALA A 135 -17.47 -11.49 -2.30
CA ALA A 135 -16.19 -11.77 -2.97
C ALA A 135 -15.44 -12.96 -2.35
N GLY A 136 -15.93 -13.55 -1.26
CA GLY A 136 -15.28 -14.65 -0.55
C GLY A 136 -14.16 -14.23 0.42
N LEU A 137 -14.17 -12.98 0.89
CA LEU A 137 -13.18 -12.37 1.79
C LEU A 137 -13.73 -12.02 3.19
#